data_AF-A0A1V5KVE8-F1
#
_entry.id   AF-A0A1V5KVE8-F1
#
_cell.length_a   1.000
_cell.length_b   1.000
_cell.length_c   1.000
_cell.angle_alpha   90.00
_cell.angle_beta   90.00
_cell.angle_gamma   90.00
#
_symmetry.space_group_name_H-M   'P 1'
#
loop_
_entity.id
_entity.type
_entity.pdbx_description
1 polymer ?
#
loop_
_entity_poly.entity_id
_entity_poly.type
_entity_poly.pdbx_seq_one_letter_code
_entity_poly.pdbx_strand_id
1 'polypeptide(L)'
;MDAGPLKTRASAGIPGYLKNYLYAEQLTFRKRALEVQEVASTVLFLLSERSSGINGQGIVVNAGMDLNYFDADIVDRVTAIQP
;
A
#
# COMPACT_ATOMS: atom_id res chain seq x y z
N MET A 1 -4.32 -11.92 -2.32
CA MET A 1 -4.60 -10.52 -1.99
C MET A 1 -3.25 -9.83 -1.90
N ASP A 2 -3.09 -8.74 -2.64
CA ASP A 2 -1.85 -7.96 -2.63
C ASP A 2 -2.03 -6.76 -1.71
N ALA A 3 -1.55 -6.91 -0.47
CA ALA A 3 -1.64 -5.86 0.53
C ALA A 3 -0.37 -4.98 0.49
N GLY A 4 -0.57 -3.67 0.46
CA GLY A 4 0.54 -2.72 0.62
C GLY A 4 1.24 -2.88 1.98
N PRO A 5 2.42 -2.24 2.17
CA PRO A 5 3.16 -2.33 3.42
C PRO A 5 2.33 -1.94 4.65
N LEU A 6 2.29 -2.81 5.66
CA LEU A 6 1.60 -2.60 6.92
C LEU A 6 2.56 -2.51 8.11
N LYS A 7 2.36 -1.51 8.97
CA LYS A 7 3.07 -1.40 10.24
C LYS A 7 2.51 -2.42 11.25
N THR A 8 3.24 -3.51 11.46
CA THR A 8 2.88 -4.61 12.36
C THR A 8 4.07 -5.02 13.22
N ARG A 9 3.84 -5.87 14.23
CA ARG A 9 4.95 -6.43 15.02
C ARG A 9 5.89 -7.30 14.17
N ALA A 10 5.36 -8.00 13.18
CA ALA A 10 6.17 -8.81 12.26
C ALA A 10 7.09 -7.93 11.41
N SER A 11 6.61 -6.77 10.95
CA SER A 11 7.42 -5.87 10.13
C SER A 11 8.43 -5.03 10.92
N ALA A 12 8.23 -4.86 12.23
CA ALA A 12 9.17 -4.16 13.12
C ALA A 12 10.56 -4.85 13.22
N GLY A 13 10.64 -6.16 12.96
CA GLY A 13 11.90 -6.90 12.98
C GLY A 13 12.71 -6.83 11.69
N ILE A 14 12.17 -6.23 10.61
CA ILE A 14 12.82 -6.20 9.30
C ILE A 14 13.74 -4.97 9.22
N PRO A 15 15.08 -5.13 9.04
CA PRO A 15 16.00 -4.00 8.91
C PRO A 15 15.59 -3.05 7.78
N GLY A 16 15.61 -1.74 8.07
CA GLY A 16 15.26 -0.70 7.09
C GLY A 16 13.76 -0.58 6.76
N TYR A 17 12.90 -1.42 7.35
CA TYR A 17 11.47 -1.46 7.03
C TYR A 17 10.77 -0.12 7.23
N LEU A 18 11.05 0.57 8.34
CA LEU A 18 10.40 1.86 8.63
C LEU A 18 10.65 2.89 7.52
N LYS A 19 11.87 2.94 6.97
CA LYS A 19 12.20 3.85 5.86
C LYS A 19 11.41 3.49 4.60
N ASN A 20 11.34 2.21 4.26
CA ASN A 20 10.59 1.73 3.10
C ASN A 20 9.08 1.93 3.27
N TYR A 21 8.56 1.75 4.48
CA TYR A 21 7.16 2.00 4.82
C TYR A 21 6.79 3.49 4.64
N LEU A 22 7.62 4.40 5.16
CA LEU A 22 7.40 5.85 4.98
C LEU A 22 7.57 6.29 3.53
N TYR A 23 8.47 5.68 2.77
CA TYR A 23 8.60 5.93 1.33
C TYR A 23 7.37 5.43 0.57
N ALA A 24 6.91 4.21 0.87
CA ALA A 24 5.70 3.63 0.28
C ALA A 24 4.44 4.45 0.57
N GLU A 25 4.34 5.05 1.76
CA GLU A 25 3.25 5.96 2.10
C GLU A 25 3.16 7.15 1.12
N GLN A 26 4.30 7.73 0.75
CA GLN A 26 4.35 8.86 -0.18
C GLN A 26 3.96 8.47 -1.61
N LEU A 27 4.10 7.19 -1.96
CA LEU A 27 3.69 6.64 -3.25
C LEU A 27 2.19 6.37 -3.32
N THR A 28 1.44 6.36 -2.22
CA THR A 28 -0.03 6.23 -2.31
C THR A 28 -0.66 7.52 -2.84
N PHE A 29 -1.74 7.45 -3.64
CA PHE A 29 -2.44 8.65 -4.13
C PHE A 29 -2.94 9.56 -3.00
N ARG A 30 -3.29 8.95 -1.87
CA ARG A 30 -3.80 9.64 -0.68
C ARG A 30 -2.71 10.04 0.32
N LYS A 31 -1.44 9.81 -0.01
CA LYS A 31 -0.26 10.14 0.82
C LYS A 31 -0.37 9.63 2.26
N ARG A 32 -1.01 8.47 2.42
CA ARG A 32 -1.28 7.83 3.71
C ARG A 32 -1.21 6.33 3.54
N ALA A 33 -0.43 5.68 4.41
CA ALA A 33 -0.24 4.24 4.39
C ALA A 33 -1.57 3.48 4.47
N LEU A 34 -1.55 2.24 3.97
CA LEU A 34 -2.64 1.31 4.15
C LEU A 34 -2.81 0.97 5.64
N GLU A 35 -4.05 0.90 6.10
CA GLU A 35 -4.38 0.48 7.46
C GLU A 35 -4.82 -0.98 7.51
N VAL A 36 -4.54 -1.65 8.62
CA VAL A 36 -4.97 -3.04 8.86
C VAL A 36 -6.49 -3.18 8.73
N GLN A 37 -7.24 -2.16 9.15
CA GLN A 37 -8.70 -2.17 9.09
C GLN A 37 -9.26 -2.21 7.66
N GLU A 38 -8.55 -1.63 6.69
CA GLU A 38 -8.96 -1.63 5.29
C GLU A 38 -8.77 -3.01 4.67
N VAL A 39 -7.65 -3.66 5.01
CA VAL A 39 -7.39 -5.06 4.66
C VAL A 39 -8.45 -5.97 5.29
N ALA A 40 -8.74 -5.80 6.58
CA ALA A 40 -9.74 -6.59 7.29
C ALA A 40 -11.15 -6.40 6.70
N SER A 41 -11.52 -5.18 6.33
CA SER A 41 -12.81 -4.89 5.70
C SER A 41 -12.93 -5.54 4.33
N THR A 42 -11.85 -5.57 3.55
CA THR A 42 -11.82 -6.26 2.26
C THR A 42 -11.96 -7.78 2.45
N VAL A 43 -11.26 -8.36 3.42
CA VAL A 43 -11.39 -9.79 3.75
C VAL A 43 -12.82 -10.11 4.17
N LEU A 44 -13.45 -9.28 5.01
CA LEU A 44 -14.84 -9.47 5.43
C LEU A 44 -15.80 -9.44 4.23
N PHE A 45 -15.60 -8.50 3.29
CA PHE A 45 -16.37 -8.47 2.05
C PHE A 45 -16.19 -9.77 1.26
N LEU A 46 -14.94 -10.22 1.05
CA LEU A 46 -14.61 -11.41 0.28
C LEU A 46 -15.11 -12.73 0.90
N LEU A 47 -15.32 -12.76 2.22
CA LEU A 47 -15.92 -13.91 2.92
C LEU A 47 -17.45 -13.88 2.95
N SER A 48 -18.08 -12.77 2.55
CA SER A 48 -19.53 -12.62 2.60
C SER A 48 -20.21 -13.13 1.33
N GLU A 49 -21.53 -13.36 1.36
CA GLU A 49 -22.29 -13.74 0.15
C GLU A 49 -22.21 -12.68 -0.98
N ARG A 50 -21.85 -11.44 -0.64
CA ARG A 50 -21.72 -10.32 -1.59
C ARG A 50 -20.58 -10.53 -2.60
N SER A 51 -19.61 -11.38 -2.29
CA SER A 51 -18.49 -11.72 -3.18
C SER A 51 -18.66 -13.09 -3.84
N SER A 52 -19.86 -13.70 -3.82
CA SER A 52 -20.10 -15.06 -4.33
C SER A 52 -19.66 -15.30 -5.78
N GLY A 53 -19.61 -14.25 -6.62
CA GLY A 53 -19.10 -14.31 -7.99
C GLY A 53 -17.58 -14.10 -8.15
N ILE A 54 -16.84 -13.82 -7.08
CA ILE A 54 -15.41 -13.53 -7.12
C ILE A 54 -14.65 -14.80 -6.71
N ASN A 55 -14.01 -15.46 -7.68
CA ASN A 55 -13.26 -16.69 -7.45
C ASN A 55 -11.95 -16.71 -8.24
N GLY A 56 -10.91 -17.35 -7.69
CA GLY A 56 -9.60 -17.48 -8.34
C GLY A 56 -8.84 -16.17 -8.58
N GLN A 57 -9.19 -15.07 -7.89
CA GLN A 57 -8.59 -13.76 -8.13
C GLN A 57 -7.70 -13.21 -7.02
N GLY A 58 -6.66 -12.49 -7.44
CA GLY A 58 -5.90 -11.58 -6.59
C GLY A 58 -6.57 -10.22 -6.54
N ILE A 59 -6.96 -9.76 -5.34
CA ILE A 59 -7.47 -8.41 -5.11
C ILE A 59 -6.33 -7.53 -4.59
N VAL A 60 -6.08 -6.39 -5.24
CA VAL A 60 -5.08 -5.39 -4.83
C VAL A 60 -5.69 -4.46 -3.78
N VAL A 61 -5.01 -4.33 -2.64
CA VAL A 61 -5.40 -3.49 -1.51
C VAL A 61 -4.14 -2.84 -0.95
N ASN A 62 -3.63 -1.83 -1.63
CA ASN A 62 -2.35 -1.19 -1.30
C ASN A 62 -2.41 0.34 -1.32
N ALA A 63 -3.63 0.91 -1.29
CA ALA A 63 -3.88 2.35 -1.41
C ALA A 63 -3.33 3.01 -2.70
N GLY A 64 -3.25 2.24 -3.79
CA GLY A 64 -2.83 2.72 -5.12
C GLY A 64 -1.32 2.90 -5.25
N MET A 65 -0.54 2.32 -4.35
CA MET A 65 0.92 2.43 -4.32
C MET A 65 1.58 1.98 -5.64
N ASP A 66 1.06 0.92 -6.27
CA ASP A 66 1.56 0.35 -7.52
C ASP A 66 1.03 1.06 -8.78
N LEU A 67 0.26 2.14 -8.63
CA LEU A 67 -0.31 2.90 -9.75
C LEU A 67 0.24 4.33 -9.84
N ASN A 68 1.04 4.77 -8.87
CA ASN A 68 1.50 6.15 -8.74
C ASN A 68 3.03 6.27 -8.92
N TYR A 69 3.58 5.61 -9.94
CA TYR A 69 5.02 5.59 -10.19
C TYR A 69 5.64 6.97 -10.47
N PHE A 70 4.86 7.87 -11.07
CA PHE A 70 5.27 9.24 -11.41
C PHE A 70 4.64 10.27 -10.49
N ASP A 71 4.66 9.97 -9.20
CA ASP A 71 4.25 10.92 -8.19
C ASP A 71 5.05 12.22 -8.28
N ALA A 72 4.36 13.35 -8.49
CA ALA A 72 5.01 14.62 -8.81
C ALA A 72 6.01 15.07 -7.74
N ASP A 73 5.64 14.98 -6.46
CA ASP A 73 6.51 15.38 -5.35
C ASP A 73 7.79 14.54 -5.30
N ILE A 74 7.68 13.25 -5.62
CA ILE A 74 8.81 12.33 -5.62
C ILE A 74 9.69 12.58 -6.84
N VAL A 75 9.10 12.72 -8.03
CA VAL A 75 9.82 13.06 -9.26
C VAL A 75 10.61 14.35 -9.06
N ASP A 76 9.95 15.42 -8.63
CA ASP A 76 10.59 16.71 -8.38
C ASP A 76 11.74 16.59 -7.37
N ARG A 77 11.54 15.84 -6.27
CA ARG A 77 12.58 15.64 -5.26
C ARG A 77 13.81 14.90 -5.79
N VAL A 78 13.64 13.93 -6.68
CA VAL A 78 14.77 13.15 -7.22
C VAL A 78 15.40 13.77 -8.47
N THR A 79 14.66 14.60 -9.21
CA THR A 79 15.17 15.30 -10.41
C THR A 79 15.61 16.73 -10.13
N ALA A 80 15.33 17.29 -8.95
CA ALA A 80 15.85 18.58 -8.55
C ALA A 80 17.38 18.56 -8.65
N ILE A 81 17.91 19.31 -9.62
CA ILE A 81 19.35 19.48 -9.80
C ILE A 81 19.88 20.14 -8.53
N GLN A 82 20.62 19.38 -7.72
CA GLN A 82 21.39 19.94 -6.63
C GLN A 82 22.54 20.75 -7.24
N PRO A 83 22.69 22.04 -6.88
CA PRO A 83 23.85 22.84 -7.31
C PRO A 83 25.17 22.26 -6.78
#